data_AF-A0A4Y8R134-F1
#
_entry.id   AF-A0A4Y8R134-F1
#
_cell.length_a   1.000
_cell.length_b   1.000
_cell.length_c   1.000
_cell.angle_alpha   90.00
_cell.angle_beta   90.00
_cell.angle_gamma   90.00
#
_symmetry.space_group_name_H-M   'P 1'
#
loop_
_entity.id
_entity.type
_entity.pdbx_description
1 polymer ?
#
loop_
_entity_poly.entity_id
_entity_poly.type
_entity_poly.pdbx_seq_one_letter_code
_entity_poly.pdbx_strand_id
1 'polypeptide(L)'
;MRDEHLFGIRLHPVAARADLDPGAREIGVVHDGELLVVEHEDGSTWVRDVATGDSSPLNRDRAATEGFLEAFAEYLRSGQPAPGPTTMTAEQAAERLRAFRAGEIRPPSRPSGRRAPSHRARLRTLRTRLRAIDRAATGPDSWWSGPLEEAENDLL
;
A
#
# COMPACT_ATOMS: atom_id res chain seq x y z
N MET A 1 11.56 -10.88 -13.26
CA MET A 1 10.53 -10.53 -12.27
C MET A 1 10.91 -9.17 -11.75
N ARG A 2 10.05 -8.15 -11.84
CA ARG A 2 10.30 -6.89 -11.14
C ARG A 2 10.05 -7.17 -9.66
N ASP A 3 11.00 -6.82 -8.79
CA ASP A 3 10.72 -6.75 -7.36
C ASP A 3 9.70 -5.62 -7.18
N GLU A 4 8.42 -5.98 -7.13
CA GLU A 4 7.35 -5.03 -6.83
C GLU A 4 7.47 -4.66 -5.35
N HIS A 5 8.03 -3.48 -5.11
CA HIS A 5 8.11 -2.92 -3.78
C HIS A 5 6.75 -2.33 -3.40
N LEU A 6 6.31 -2.65 -2.17
CA LEU A 6 5.03 -2.19 -1.65
C LEU A 6 4.98 -0.64 -1.64
N PHE A 7 3.96 -0.08 -2.28
CA PHE A 7 3.81 1.36 -2.51
C PHE A 7 5.00 2.04 -3.21
N GLY A 8 5.81 1.27 -3.95
CA GLY A 8 7.01 1.77 -4.59
C GLY A 8 8.15 2.13 -3.63
N ILE A 9 8.02 1.86 -2.32
CA ILE A 9 9.04 2.19 -1.32
C ILE A 9 10.19 1.19 -1.37
N ARG A 10 11.40 1.67 -1.67
CA ARG A 10 12.65 0.91 -1.57
C ARG A 10 13.58 1.57 -0.56
N LEU A 11 13.72 0.95 0.62
CA LEU A 11 14.73 1.35 1.59
C LEU A 11 16.11 0.78 1.21
N HIS A 12 17.16 1.54 1.49
CA HIS A 12 18.55 1.15 1.26
C HIS A 12 19.44 1.60 2.44
N PRO A 13 20.73 1.22 2.45
CA PRO A 13 21.67 1.78 3.41
C PRO A 13 21.72 3.32 3.31
N VAL A 14 22.06 3.93 4.43
CA VAL A 14 22.10 5.39 4.59
C VAL A 14 23.06 6.02 3.57
N ALA A 15 22.59 7.01 2.83
CA ALA A 15 23.37 7.79 1.89
C ALA A 15 23.34 9.28 2.28
N ALA A 16 24.50 9.92 2.25
CA ALA A 16 24.58 11.37 2.41
C ALA A 16 24.20 12.06 1.10
N ARG A 17 23.39 13.11 1.20
CA ARG A 17 22.96 13.94 0.07
C ARG A 17 23.20 15.42 0.41
N ALA A 18 23.67 16.19 -0.55
CA ALA A 18 24.03 17.60 -0.34
C ALA A 18 22.83 18.57 -0.40
N ASP A 19 21.71 18.10 -0.94
CA ASP A 19 20.43 18.79 -1.17
C ASP A 19 19.39 18.52 -0.05
N LEU A 20 19.77 17.78 0.99
CA LEU A 20 18.97 17.57 2.18
C LEU A 20 19.28 18.60 3.26
N ASP A 21 18.35 18.79 4.19
CA ASP A 21 18.55 19.62 5.36
C ASP A 21 19.77 19.13 6.17
N PRO A 22 20.50 20.04 6.85
CA PRO A 22 21.61 19.64 7.72
C PRO A 22 21.17 18.58 8.72
N GLY A 23 21.90 17.46 8.75
CA GLY A 23 21.63 16.34 9.64
C GLY A 23 20.67 15.28 9.09
N ALA A 24 19.94 15.57 8.01
CA ALA A 24 19.07 14.62 7.34
C ALA A 24 19.84 13.71 6.38
N ARG A 25 19.38 12.46 6.23
CA ARG A 25 20.05 11.43 5.41
C ARG A 25 19.05 10.68 4.56
N GLU A 26 19.42 10.37 3.33
CA GLU A 26 18.59 9.55 2.45
C GLU A 26 18.69 8.08 2.90
N ILE A 27 17.55 7.43 3.09
CA ILE A 27 17.45 6.02 3.50
C ILE A 27 16.60 5.18 2.55
N GLY A 28 16.05 5.79 1.50
CA GLY A 28 15.20 5.11 0.54
C GLY A 28 14.66 6.04 -0.54
N VAL A 29 13.90 5.45 -1.45
CA VAL A 29 13.15 6.14 -2.50
C VAL A 29 11.73 5.59 -2.61
N VAL A 30 10.83 6.40 -3.17
CA VAL A 30 9.50 5.98 -3.61
C VAL A 30 9.37 6.26 -5.10
N HIS A 31 8.69 5.36 -5.84
CA HIS A 31 8.42 5.49 -7.28
C HIS A 31 9.69 5.81 -8.09
N ASP A 32 10.71 4.96 -7.96
CA ASP A 32 11.98 5.08 -8.69
C ASP A 32 12.71 6.44 -8.52
N GLY A 33 12.47 7.13 -7.39
CA GLY A 33 13.19 8.35 -7.01
C GLY A 33 12.42 9.65 -7.20
N GLU A 34 11.14 9.58 -7.57
CA GLU A 34 10.26 10.76 -7.58
C GLU A 34 10.10 11.36 -6.17
N LEU A 35 10.08 10.49 -5.15
CA LEU A 35 10.13 10.88 -3.76
C LEU A 35 11.33 10.23 -3.06
N LEU A 36 11.91 10.93 -2.09
CA LEU A 36 12.97 10.43 -1.22
C LEU A 36 12.41 10.03 0.13
N VAL A 37 12.89 8.92 0.69
CA VAL A 37 12.69 8.59 2.10
C VAL A 37 13.90 9.10 2.86
N VAL A 38 13.67 10.01 3.80
CA VAL A 38 14.70 10.74 4.53
C VAL A 38 14.59 10.42 6.01
N GLU A 39 15.73 10.25 6.69
CA GLU A 39 15.86 10.12 8.14
C GLU A 39 16.47 11.40 8.71
N HIS A 40 15.81 12.01 9.70
CA HIS A 40 16.30 13.19 10.41
C HIS A 40 17.17 12.81 11.62
N GLU A 41 17.83 13.80 12.24
CA GLU A 41 18.74 13.57 13.39
C GLU A 41 18.05 12.93 14.59
N ASP A 42 16.75 13.19 14.77
CA ASP A 42 15.93 12.58 15.83
C ASP A 42 15.52 11.13 15.52
N GLY A 43 15.94 10.60 14.38
CA GLY A 43 15.61 9.28 13.86
C GLY A 43 14.29 9.22 13.10
N SER A 44 13.48 10.30 13.10
CA SER A 44 12.21 10.30 12.40
C SER A 44 12.40 10.19 10.89
N THR A 45 11.46 9.51 10.25
CA THR A 45 11.46 9.26 8.81
C THR A 45 10.36 10.05 8.13
N TRP A 46 10.68 10.59 6.96
CA TRP A 46 9.84 11.47 6.18
C TRP A 46 9.91 11.08 4.71
N VAL A 47 8.86 11.40 3.95
CA VAL A 47 8.88 11.34 2.49
C VAL A 47 8.96 12.76 1.95
N ARG A 48 9.94 13.03 1.10
CA ARG A 48 10.17 14.33 0.47
C ARG A 48 9.98 14.24 -1.03
N ASP A 49 9.18 15.13 -1.59
CA ASP A 49 9.01 15.30 -3.03
C ASP A 49 10.25 16.00 -3.62
N VAL A 50 10.85 15.41 -4.66
CA VAL A 50 12.07 15.95 -5.29
C VAL A 50 11.77 17.20 -6.12
N ALA A 51 10.59 17.29 -6.71
CA ALA A 51 10.19 18.38 -7.59
C ALA A 51 9.74 19.62 -6.82
N THR A 52 8.94 19.44 -5.76
CA THR A 52 8.39 20.56 -4.98
C THR A 52 9.18 20.85 -3.70
N GLY A 53 9.90 19.85 -3.19
CA GLY A 53 10.56 19.93 -1.89
C GLY A 53 9.62 19.72 -0.70
N ASP A 54 8.32 19.48 -0.95
CA ASP A 54 7.34 19.23 0.10
C ASP A 54 7.66 17.94 0.84
N SER A 55 7.41 17.94 2.15
CA SER A 55 7.73 16.81 3.02
C SER A 55 6.51 16.38 3.83
N SER A 56 6.31 15.07 3.96
CA SER A 56 5.26 14.46 4.77
C SER A 56 5.86 13.48 5.77
N PRO A 57 5.39 13.45 7.03
CA PRO A 57 5.90 12.52 8.04
C PRO A 57 5.52 11.08 7.67
N LEU A 58 6.50 10.19 7.72
CA LEU A 58 6.33 8.77 7.43
C LEU A 58 6.17 7.99 8.74
N ASN A 59 7.20 7.92 9.56
CA ASN A 59 7.20 7.22 10.84
C ASN A 59 8.21 7.81 11.82
N ARG A 60 8.04 7.54 13.12
CA ARG A 60 8.96 8.00 14.19
C ARG A 60 10.39 7.47 14.07
N ASP A 61 10.58 6.34 13.37
CA ASP A 61 11.88 5.72 13.16
C ASP A 61 11.86 4.75 11.96
N ARG A 62 13.04 4.34 11.49
CA ARG A 62 13.19 3.39 10.38
C ARG A 62 12.56 2.02 10.68
N ALA A 63 12.67 1.53 11.91
CA ALA A 63 12.10 0.23 12.27
C ALA A 63 10.56 0.24 12.22
N ALA A 64 9.95 1.36 12.57
CA ALA A 64 8.52 1.59 12.41
C ALA A 64 8.11 1.65 10.93
N THR A 65 8.92 2.29 10.07
CA THR A 65 8.71 2.26 8.61
C THR A 65 8.70 0.83 8.06
N GLU A 66 9.72 0.04 8.40
CA GLU A 66 9.82 -1.36 8.01
C GLU A 66 8.65 -2.19 8.56
N GLY A 67 8.24 -1.93 9.81
CA GLY A 67 7.08 -2.58 10.42
C GLY A 67 5.74 -2.24 9.74
N PHE A 68 5.56 -1.00 9.28
CA PHE A 68 4.38 -0.60 8.51
C PHE A 68 4.34 -1.34 7.18
N LEU A 69 5.45 -1.36 6.44
CA LEU A 69 5.56 -2.11 5.17
C LEU A 69 5.25 -3.60 5.38
N GLU A 70 5.77 -4.21 6.43
CA GLU A 70 5.50 -5.60 6.74
C GLU A 70 4.00 -5.84 7.07
N ALA A 71 3.39 -4.96 7.86
CA ALA A 71 1.97 -5.04 8.22
C ALA A 71 1.05 -4.94 7.00
N PHE A 72 1.34 -4.03 6.08
CA PHE A 72 0.62 -3.93 4.81
C PHE A 72 0.85 -5.15 3.92
N ALA A 73 2.09 -5.67 3.84
CA ALA A 73 2.37 -6.87 3.07
C ALA A 73 1.60 -8.09 3.62
N GLU A 74 1.44 -8.22 4.93
CA GLU A 74 0.58 -9.24 5.55
C GLU A 74 -0.91 -9.02 5.24
N TYR A 75 -1.37 -7.77 5.32
CA TYR A 75 -2.75 -7.40 4.97
C TYR A 75 -3.10 -7.83 3.53
N LEU A 76 -2.22 -7.57 2.57
CA LEU A 76 -2.40 -7.95 1.18
C LEU A 76 -2.35 -9.48 0.98
N ARG A 77 -1.36 -10.16 1.59
CA ARG A 77 -1.24 -11.63 1.48
C ARG A 77 -2.40 -12.39 2.12
N SER A 78 -3.04 -11.84 3.14
CA SER A 78 -4.25 -12.43 3.76
C SER A 78 -5.53 -12.17 2.94
N GLY A 79 -5.40 -11.43 1.84
CA GLY A 79 -6.34 -11.23 0.74
C GLY A 79 -6.96 -12.50 0.17
N GLN A 80 -8.16 -12.39 -0.41
CA GLN A 80 -8.45 -13.29 -1.53
C GLN A 80 -7.66 -12.78 -2.73
N PRO A 81 -7.09 -13.66 -3.57
CA PRO A 81 -6.47 -13.22 -4.81
C PRO A 81 -7.48 -12.39 -5.61
N ALA A 82 -7.06 -11.24 -6.11
CA ALA A 82 -7.89 -10.49 -7.05
C ALA A 82 -8.27 -11.40 -8.21
N PRO A 83 -9.55 -11.38 -8.67
CA PRO A 83 -9.91 -12.13 -9.86
C PRO A 83 -9.05 -11.62 -11.01
N GLY A 84 -8.30 -12.53 -11.63
CA GLY A 84 -7.42 -12.18 -12.74
C GLY A 84 -8.20 -11.55 -13.90
N PRO A 85 -7.51 -10.80 -14.78
CA PRO A 85 -8.13 -10.21 -15.95
C PRO A 85 -8.81 -11.31 -16.78
N THR A 86 -10.11 -11.14 -17.02
CA THR A 86 -10.86 -12.08 -17.86
C THR A 86 -10.73 -11.63 -19.31
N THR A 87 -10.07 -12.44 -20.14
CA THR A 87 -10.07 -12.21 -21.59
C THR A 87 -11.29 -12.92 -22.19
N MET A 88 -12.07 -12.23 -23.00
CA MET A 88 -13.21 -12.78 -23.73
C MET A 88 -13.10 -12.40 -25.20
N THR A 89 -13.48 -13.31 -26.10
CA THR A 89 -13.68 -12.97 -27.51
C THR A 89 -14.95 -12.11 -27.68
N ALA A 90 -15.08 -11.43 -28.81
CA ALA A 90 -16.28 -10.63 -29.11
C ALA A 90 -17.57 -11.47 -29.07
N GLU A 91 -17.51 -12.72 -29.55
CA GLU A 91 -18.62 -13.67 -29.54
C GLU A 91 -19.01 -14.05 -28.11
N GLN A 92 -18.03 -14.36 -27.26
CA GLN A 92 -18.25 -14.68 -25.86
C GLN A 92 -18.83 -13.48 -25.09
N ALA A 93 -18.40 -12.26 -25.41
CA ALA A 93 -18.96 -11.04 -24.83
C ALA A 93 -20.42 -10.83 -25.27
N ALA A 94 -20.73 -11.08 -26.55
CA ALA A 94 -22.10 -10.98 -27.09
C ALA A 94 -23.04 -12.03 -26.46
N GLU A 95 -22.57 -13.26 -26.27
CA GLU A 95 -23.30 -14.33 -25.57
C GLU A 95 -23.60 -13.94 -24.13
N ARG A 96 -22.57 -13.46 -23.40
CA ARG A 96 -22.72 -13.02 -22.01
C ARG A 96 -23.69 -11.84 -21.89
N LEU A 97 -23.67 -10.92 -22.85
CA LEU A 97 -24.61 -9.80 -22.88
C LEU A 97 -26.05 -10.27 -23.13
N ARG A 98 -26.26 -11.25 -24.02
CA ARG A 98 -27.58 -11.87 -24.24
C ARG A 98 -28.10 -12.53 -22.96
N ALA A 99 -27.27 -13.34 -22.29
CA ALA A 99 -27.63 -13.99 -21.03
C ALA A 99 -27.92 -12.96 -19.91
N PHE A 100 -27.20 -11.84 -19.88
CA PHE A 100 -27.46 -10.76 -18.92
C PHE A 100 -28.83 -10.11 -19.17
N ARG A 101 -29.15 -9.80 -20.43
CA ARG A 101 -30.46 -9.23 -20.82
C ARG A 101 -31.62 -10.19 -20.54
N ALA A 102 -31.40 -11.49 -20.66
CA ALA A 102 -32.37 -12.52 -20.33
C ALA A 102 -32.53 -12.76 -18.81
N GLY A 103 -31.70 -12.14 -17.96
CA GLY A 103 -31.73 -12.34 -16.51
C GLY A 103 -31.14 -13.70 -16.06
N GLU A 104 -30.42 -14.39 -16.95
CA GLU A 104 -29.86 -15.72 -16.70
C GLU A 104 -28.50 -15.67 -15.97
N ILE A 105 -27.83 -14.52 -15.97
CA ILE A 105 -26.58 -14.33 -15.22
C ILE A 105 -26.91 -14.15 -13.74
N ARG A 106 -26.57 -15.17 -12.94
CA ARG A 106 -26.53 -15.07 -11.49
C ARG A 106 -25.12 -14.73 -11.01
N PRO A 107 -24.97 -13.89 -9.98
CA PRO A 107 -23.68 -13.71 -9.33
C PRO A 107 -23.15 -15.07 -8.88
N PRO A 108 -21.88 -15.40 -9.16
CA PRO A 108 -21.31 -16.65 -8.70
C PRO A 108 -21.41 -16.72 -7.17
N SER A 109 -21.96 -17.83 -6.66
CA SER A 109 -21.94 -18.16 -5.24
C SER A 109 -20.47 -18.34 -4.82
N ARG A 110 -20.00 -17.53 -3.87
CA ARG A 110 -18.61 -17.63 -3.37
C ARG A 110 -18.30 -19.08 -2.93
N PRO A 111 -17.21 -19.70 -3.41
CA PRO A 111 -16.86 -21.06 -3.01
C PRO A 111 -16.63 -21.16 -1.50
N SER A 112 -17.15 -22.23 -0.89
CA SER A 112 -17.18 -22.50 0.55
C SER A 112 -15.87 -23.06 1.13
N GLY A 113 -14.74 -22.87 0.45
CA GLY A 113 -13.42 -23.20 1.00
C GLY A 113 -13.06 -22.33 2.21
N ARG A 114 -12.07 -22.77 3.02
CA ARG A 114 -11.56 -22.10 4.23
C ARG A 114 -11.55 -20.58 4.02
N ARG A 115 -12.57 -19.90 4.58
CA ARG A 115 -12.88 -18.51 4.24
C ARG A 115 -11.69 -17.64 4.66
N ALA A 116 -11.02 -17.02 3.70
CA ALA A 116 -10.10 -15.92 4.01
C ALA A 116 -10.84 -14.91 4.92
N PRO A 117 -10.14 -14.27 5.87
CA PRO A 117 -10.77 -13.26 6.71
C PRO A 117 -11.45 -12.21 5.84
N SER A 118 -12.62 -11.73 6.26
CA SER A 118 -13.30 -10.66 5.53
C SER A 118 -12.40 -9.43 5.46
N HIS A 119 -12.53 -8.65 4.39
CA HIS A 119 -11.84 -7.38 4.21
C HIS A 119 -11.87 -6.52 5.51
N ARG A 120 -13.07 -6.33 6.08
CA ARG A 120 -13.26 -5.59 7.34
C ARG A 120 -12.46 -6.16 8.52
N ALA A 121 -12.34 -7.49 8.62
CA ALA A 121 -11.55 -8.12 9.67
C ALA A 121 -10.06 -7.88 9.46
N ARG A 122 -9.55 -8.02 8.22
CA ARG A 122 -8.15 -7.74 7.87
C ARG A 122 -7.79 -6.28 8.12
N LEU A 123 -8.63 -5.35 7.67
CA LEU A 123 -8.43 -3.91 7.85
C LEU A 123 -8.38 -3.52 9.33
N ARG A 124 -9.22 -4.13 10.17
CA ARG A 124 -9.17 -3.93 11.62
C ARG A 124 -7.86 -4.44 12.23
N THR A 125 -7.37 -5.60 11.78
CA THR A 125 -6.08 -6.15 12.21
C THR A 125 -4.94 -5.22 11.79
N LEU A 126 -4.93 -4.76 10.53
CA LEU A 126 -3.95 -3.80 10.01
C LEU A 126 -3.93 -2.54 10.87
N ARG A 127 -5.07 -1.86 11.04
CA ARG A 127 -5.16 -0.62 11.85
C ARG A 127 -4.70 -0.81 13.29
N THR A 128 -5.01 -1.95 13.90
CA THR A 128 -4.52 -2.28 15.25
C THR A 128 -3.00 -2.41 15.27
N ARG A 129 -2.43 -3.14 14.31
CA ARG A 129 -0.99 -3.35 14.20
C ARG A 129 -0.24 -2.04 13.93
N LEU A 130 -0.70 -1.22 12.99
CA LEU A 130 -0.09 0.07 12.67
C LEU A 130 -0.08 1.02 13.87
N ARG A 131 -1.21 1.12 14.60
CA ARG A 131 -1.27 1.95 15.82
C ARG A 131 -0.34 1.47 16.93
N ALA A 132 -0.11 0.17 17.03
CA ALA A 132 0.82 -0.41 18.00
C ALA A 132 2.28 -0.12 17.61
N ILE A 133 2.59 -0.16 16.30
CA ILE A 133 3.92 0.19 15.79
C ILE A 133 4.17 1.69 15.99
N ASP A 134 3.33 2.54 15.41
CA ASP A 134 3.46 3.99 15.47
C ASP A 134 2.08 4.66 15.30
N ARG A 135 1.50 5.09 16.42
CA ARG A 135 0.17 5.72 16.42
C ARG A 135 0.15 7.06 15.70
N ALA A 136 1.24 7.85 15.78
CA ALA A 136 1.28 9.19 15.21
C ALA A 136 1.22 9.14 13.67
N ALA A 137 1.90 8.16 13.08
CA ALA A 137 1.90 7.87 11.64
C ALA A 137 0.55 7.35 11.07
N THR A 138 -0.52 7.27 11.88
CA THR A 138 -1.87 6.92 11.40
C THR A 138 -2.80 8.12 11.30
N GLY A 139 -2.26 9.33 11.49
CA GLY A 139 -2.99 10.60 11.37
C GLY A 139 -3.20 11.03 9.91
N PRO A 140 -4.07 12.04 9.68
CA PRO A 140 -4.40 12.54 8.35
C PRO A 140 -3.22 13.22 7.64
N ASP A 141 -2.29 13.81 8.39
CA ASP A 141 -1.13 14.51 7.83
C ASP A 141 0.04 13.57 7.53
N SER A 142 -0.09 12.27 7.83
CA SER A 142 0.96 11.28 7.52
C SER A 142 0.90 10.89 6.05
N TRP A 143 2.07 10.55 5.49
CA TRP A 143 2.19 9.94 4.18
C TRP A 143 1.32 8.67 4.04
N TRP A 144 1.11 7.92 5.14
CA TRP A 144 0.28 6.72 5.16
C TRP A 144 -1.22 6.98 5.02
N SER A 145 -1.69 8.23 5.07
CA SER A 145 -3.11 8.57 4.95
C SER A 145 -3.72 8.05 3.64
N GLY A 146 -3.04 8.26 2.51
CA GLY A 146 -3.47 7.77 1.19
C GLY A 146 -3.54 6.24 1.12
N PRO A 147 -2.43 5.51 1.39
CA PRO A 147 -2.46 4.04 1.44
C PRO A 147 -3.50 3.46 2.40
N LEU A 148 -3.77 4.13 3.53
CA LEU A 148 -4.83 3.72 4.45
C LEU A 148 -6.22 3.93 3.87
N GLU A 149 -6.47 5.05 3.21
CA GLU A 149 -7.74 5.31 2.51
C GLU A 149 -7.98 4.28 1.40
N GLU A 150 -6.96 3.97 0.59
CA GLU A 150 -7.04 2.92 -0.43
C GLU A 150 -7.34 1.55 0.18
N ALA A 151 -6.70 1.23 1.31
CA ALA A 151 -6.99 0.01 2.07
C ALA A 151 -8.42 -0.02 2.61
N GLU A 152 -8.99 1.13 3.00
CA GLU A 152 -10.37 1.23 3.48
C GLU A 152 -11.41 0.99 2.38
N ASN A 153 -11.05 1.39 1.15
CA ASN A 153 -11.89 1.26 -0.03
C ASN A 153 -11.70 -0.07 -0.79
N ASP A 154 -10.89 -1.00 -0.26
CA ASP A 154 -10.53 -2.28 -0.89
C ASP A 154 -9.89 -2.09 -2.29
N LEU A 155 -9.02 -1.08 -2.42
CA LEU A 155 -8.35 -0.68 -3.66
C LEU A 155 -6.87 -1.11 -3.76
N LEU A 156 -6.37 -1.86 -2.77
CA LEU A 156 -5.00 -2.37 -2.73
C LEU A 156 -4.87 -3.83 -3.18
#